data_AF-K1TWV4-F1
#
_entry.id   AF-K1TWV4-F1
#
_cell.length_a   1.000
_cell.length_b   1.000
_cell.length_c   1.000
_cell.angle_alpha   90.00
_cell.angle_beta   90.00
_cell.angle_gamma   90.00
#
_symmetry.space_group_name_H-M   'P 1'
#
loop_
_entity.id
_entity.type
_entity.pdbx_description
1 polymer ?
#
loop_
_entity_poly.entity_id
_entity_poly.type
_entity_poly.pdbx_seq_one_letter_code
_entity_poly.pdbx_strand_id
1 'polypeptide(L)'
;KKRDKDGISGQMTLEMTGMSKQLPQEITLEETDGTDSLYVRGHKGKKSDGKSTFVREGYAERISQLLEKCNAQLLSMKRDCDGYRLVDDIDMLVQPLTRLHAVISDYLEEQEKVSLEVRENLLDFYFKLSHFLDIYERQDENYVKYTRLCEDGSFELKLFCVNPRENLKECMLRGRSTILFSATFLPIQYYKNLLGGEKEDYEVYAHSVFDPEKRTILIAGDVTSKFSRRSQEEYYNIARYIHEVVKNRHGNYMIFFPSYSFMNHIYEIYEQYFMT
;
A
#
# COMPACT_ATOMS: atom_id res chain seq x y z
N LYS A 1 -6.03 11.69 -28.03
CA LYS A 1 -5.74 10.40 -27.34
C LYS A 1 -5.03 10.69 -26.02
N LYS A 2 -5.80 11.01 -24.97
CA LYS A 2 -5.28 11.11 -23.59
C LYS A 2 -5.16 9.67 -23.07
N ARG A 3 -3.99 9.28 -22.60
CA ARG A 3 -3.80 8.09 -21.77
C ARG A 3 -3.68 8.61 -20.35
N ASP A 4 -4.67 8.30 -19.53
CA ASP A 4 -4.58 8.46 -18.08
C ASP A 4 -3.46 7.56 -17.56
N LYS A 5 -2.69 8.11 -16.62
CA LYS A 5 -1.62 7.41 -15.91
C LYS A 5 -2.26 6.81 -14.67
N ASP A 6 -2.42 5.49 -14.66
CA ASP A 6 -2.74 4.76 -13.44
C ASP A 6 -1.60 4.93 -12.42
N GLY A 7 -1.96 5.42 -11.25
CA GLY A 7 -1.08 5.58 -10.11
C GLY A 7 -0.69 4.22 -9.55
N ILE A 8 0.62 3.98 -9.43
CA ILE A 8 1.16 2.83 -8.72
C ILE A 8 1.11 3.16 -7.22
N SER A 9 0.16 2.58 -6.48
CA SER A 9 0.07 2.68 -5.02
C SER A 9 0.65 1.43 -4.36
N GLY A 10 1.84 1.55 -3.78
CA GLY A 10 2.51 0.51 -2.98
C GLY A 10 2.14 0.55 -1.49
N GLN A 11 0.87 0.71 -1.15
CA GLN A 11 0.38 0.65 0.23
C GLN A 11 -0.98 -0.05 0.23
N MET A 12 -1.08 -1.15 0.97
CA MET A 12 -2.34 -1.90 1.12
C MET A 12 -2.84 -1.74 2.55
N THR A 13 -3.96 -1.04 2.69
CA THR A 13 -4.72 -0.89 3.92
C THR A 13 -5.85 -1.93 3.89
N LEU A 14 -6.03 -2.68 4.97
CA LEU A 14 -7.08 -3.69 5.09
C LEU A 14 -8.38 -3.00 5.54
N GLU A 15 -9.20 -2.54 4.59
CA GLU A 15 -10.50 -1.94 4.90
C GLU A 15 -11.56 -3.03 5.15
N MET A 16 -11.81 -3.34 6.43
CA MET A 16 -12.79 -4.35 6.85
C MET A 16 -14.24 -3.83 6.92
N THR A 17 -14.45 -2.53 6.72
CA THR A 17 -15.75 -1.86 6.96
C THR A 17 -16.78 -2.02 5.83
N GLY A 18 -16.37 -2.48 4.63
CA GLY A 18 -17.27 -2.66 3.48
C GLY A 18 -17.95 -4.03 3.39
N MET A 19 -17.32 -5.09 3.92
CA MET A 19 -17.77 -6.47 3.70
C MET A 19 -19.00 -6.86 4.52
N SER A 20 -19.18 -6.31 5.72
CA SER A 20 -20.37 -6.57 6.55
C SER A 20 -21.67 -5.99 5.97
N LYS A 21 -21.59 -4.99 5.08
CA LYS A 21 -22.80 -4.36 4.48
C LYS A 21 -23.33 -5.08 3.24
N GLN A 22 -22.57 -6.01 2.68
CA GLN A 22 -22.94 -6.76 1.47
C GLN A 22 -23.43 -8.18 1.77
N LEU A 23 -23.43 -8.59 3.04
CA LEU A 23 -24.10 -9.80 3.48
C LEU A 23 -25.60 -9.50 3.64
N PRO A 24 -26.51 -10.34 3.13
CA PRO A 24 -27.95 -10.10 3.26
C PRO A 24 -28.34 -10.07 4.75
N GLN A 25 -28.61 -8.88 5.27
CA GLN A 25 -29.32 -8.72 6.53
C GLN A 25 -30.82 -8.86 6.23
N GLU A 26 -31.41 -9.95 6.73
CA GLU A 26 -32.85 -10.15 6.93
C GLU A 26 -33.77 -9.93 5.72
N ILE A 27 -34.30 -11.05 5.19
CA ILE A 27 -35.47 -11.03 4.31
C ILE A 27 -36.67 -10.62 5.15
N THR A 28 -37.03 -9.34 5.09
CA THR A 28 -38.30 -8.82 5.62
C THR A 28 -39.42 -9.28 4.71
N LEU A 29 -40.40 -10.01 5.27
CA LEU A 29 -41.63 -10.39 4.60
C LEU A 29 -42.59 -9.19 4.60
N GLU A 30 -42.80 -8.56 3.46
CA GLU A 30 -43.97 -7.71 3.21
C GLU A 30 -44.94 -8.44 2.27
N GLU A 31 -46.16 -8.66 2.74
CA GLU A 31 -47.28 -9.18 1.96
C GLU A 31 -48.11 -8.03 1.34
N THR A 32 -48.66 -8.31 0.15
CA THR A 32 -49.71 -7.61 -0.61
C THR A 32 -49.28 -6.32 -1.33
N ASP A 33 -49.69 -6.00 -2.56
CA ASP A 33 -50.77 -6.49 -3.43
C ASP A 33 -50.46 -6.05 -4.88
N GLY A 34 -51.06 -6.69 -5.89
CA GLY A 34 -51.17 -6.10 -7.24
C GLY A 34 -50.35 -6.73 -8.36
N THR A 35 -50.96 -7.73 -9.00
CA THR A 35 -51.01 -7.98 -10.45
C THR A 35 -50.01 -7.22 -11.36
N ASP A 36 -49.11 -7.95 -12.02
CA ASP A 36 -49.28 -8.12 -13.47
C ASP A 36 -48.54 -9.33 -14.04
N SER A 37 -49.23 -9.98 -14.96
CA SER A 37 -48.95 -11.31 -15.47
C SER A 37 -47.92 -11.31 -16.61
N LEU A 38 -46.98 -12.26 -16.58
CA LEU A 38 -46.47 -12.89 -17.81
C LEU A 38 -46.31 -14.40 -17.59
N TYR A 39 -47.33 -15.13 -18.03
CA TYR A 39 -47.35 -16.58 -18.10
C TYR A 39 -46.35 -17.09 -19.14
N VAL A 40 -45.43 -17.97 -18.74
CA VAL A 40 -44.91 -19.02 -19.63
C VAL A 40 -45.27 -20.38 -19.04
N ARG A 41 -46.02 -21.13 -19.84
CA ARG A 41 -46.70 -22.39 -19.52
C ARG A 41 -45.71 -23.55 -19.49
N GLY A 42 -45.58 -24.17 -18.32
CA GLY A 42 -45.43 -25.62 -18.09
C GLY A 42 -44.37 -26.42 -18.85
N HIS A 43 -43.29 -26.77 -18.14
CA HIS A 43 -42.82 -28.15 -18.08
C HIS A 43 -42.48 -28.47 -16.62
N LYS A 44 -43.07 -29.56 -16.09
CA LYS A 44 -42.79 -30.12 -14.75
C LYS A 44 -41.33 -30.59 -14.69
N GLY A 45 -40.42 -29.70 -14.29
CA GLY A 45 -39.08 -30.03 -13.81
C GLY A 45 -39.05 -29.95 -12.29
N LYS A 46 -38.45 -30.97 -11.65
CA LYS A 46 -38.24 -31.04 -10.19
C LYS A 46 -37.72 -29.70 -9.66
N LYS A 47 -38.35 -29.16 -8.60
CA LYS A 47 -37.81 -28.02 -7.83
C LYS A 47 -36.44 -28.43 -7.28
N SER A 48 -35.35 -28.04 -7.93
CA SER A 48 -34.05 -28.00 -7.28
C SER A 48 -34.07 -26.78 -6.38
N ASP A 49 -33.88 -26.97 -5.09
CA ASP A 49 -33.79 -25.89 -4.11
C ASP A 49 -32.67 -24.93 -4.55
N GLY A 50 -33.04 -23.75 -5.05
CA GLY A 50 -32.18 -22.83 -5.81
C GLY A 50 -31.18 -22.04 -4.95
N LYS A 51 -30.84 -22.54 -3.76
CA LYS A 51 -29.90 -21.89 -2.85
C LYS A 51 -28.47 -22.22 -3.28
N SER A 52 -27.63 -21.19 -3.36
CA SER A 52 -26.20 -21.33 -3.64
C SER A 52 -25.50 -22.22 -2.60
N THR A 53 -24.43 -22.89 -2.99
CA THR A 53 -23.60 -23.71 -2.09
C THR A 53 -23.09 -22.87 -0.91
N PHE A 54 -22.78 -21.60 -1.16
CA PHE A 54 -22.40 -20.59 -0.16
C PHE A 54 -23.35 -20.50 1.04
N VAL A 55 -24.66 -20.52 0.77
CA VAL A 55 -25.69 -20.42 1.82
C VAL A 55 -26.11 -21.80 2.32
N ARG A 56 -26.30 -22.76 1.42
CA ARG A 56 -26.80 -24.10 1.76
C ARG A 56 -25.86 -24.85 2.69
N GLU A 57 -24.56 -24.78 2.44
CA GLU A 57 -23.54 -25.43 3.26
C GLU A 57 -23.15 -24.56 4.47
N GLY A 58 -23.75 -23.37 4.66
CA GLY A 58 -23.49 -22.51 5.83
C GLY A 58 -22.14 -21.81 5.82
N TYR A 59 -21.49 -21.62 4.66
CA TYR A 59 -20.25 -20.83 4.57
C TYR A 59 -20.49 -19.36 4.88
N ALA A 60 -21.60 -18.79 4.39
CA ALA A 60 -21.97 -17.40 4.63
C ALA A 60 -22.02 -17.04 6.13
N GLU A 61 -22.69 -17.87 6.93
CA GLU A 61 -22.82 -17.66 8.37
C GLU A 61 -21.47 -17.81 9.09
N ARG A 62 -20.70 -18.85 8.75
CA ARG A 62 -19.37 -19.09 9.34
C ARG A 62 -18.39 -17.96 9.05
N ILE A 63 -18.35 -17.48 7.81
CA ILE A 63 -17.51 -16.35 7.38
C ILE A 63 -17.94 -15.08 8.11
N SER A 64 -19.25 -14.79 8.19
CA SER A 64 -19.78 -13.62 8.91
C SER A 64 -19.37 -13.63 10.39
N GLN A 65 -19.55 -14.75 11.08
CA GLN A 65 -19.17 -14.89 12.50
C GLN A 65 -17.66 -14.69 12.73
N LEU A 66 -16.82 -15.17 11.81
CA LEU A 66 -15.36 -15.00 11.91
C LEU A 66 -14.93 -13.57 11.59
N LEU A 67 -15.58 -12.90 10.62
CA LEU A 67 -15.37 -11.48 10.34
C LEU A 67 -15.74 -10.62 11.55
N GLU A 68 -16.86 -10.89 12.21
CA GLU A 68 -17.26 -10.19 13.44
C GLU A 68 -16.23 -10.35 14.56
N LYS A 69 -15.66 -11.56 14.73
CA LYS A 69 -14.58 -11.79 15.69
C LYS A 69 -13.32 -10.98 15.34
N CYS A 70 -12.92 -10.94 14.08
CA CYS A 70 -11.78 -10.12 13.64
C CYS A 70 -12.04 -8.63 13.87
N ASN A 71 -13.24 -8.16 13.53
CA ASN A 71 -13.67 -6.78 13.73
C ASN A 71 -13.68 -6.40 15.21
N ALA A 72 -14.14 -7.27 16.10
CA ALA A 72 -14.11 -7.03 17.54
C ALA A 72 -12.67 -6.82 18.06
N GLN A 73 -11.71 -7.60 17.56
CA GLN A 73 -10.29 -7.43 17.91
C GLN A 73 -9.74 -6.10 17.37
N LEU A 74 -10.00 -5.77 16.11
CA LEU A 74 -9.58 -4.48 15.52
C LEU A 74 -10.20 -3.28 16.26
N LEU A 75 -11.46 -3.37 16.67
CA LEU A 75 -12.13 -2.33 17.46
C LEU A 75 -11.52 -2.18 18.86
N SER A 76 -11.11 -3.29 19.49
CA SER A 76 -10.38 -3.24 20.76
C SER A 76 -9.07 -2.49 20.58
N MET A 77 -8.27 -2.87 19.57
CA MET A 77 -7.01 -2.21 19.26
C MET A 77 -7.21 -0.72 18.91
N LYS A 78 -8.31 -0.37 18.23
CA LYS A 78 -8.67 1.02 17.91
C LYS A 78 -8.95 1.85 19.17
N ARG A 79 -9.66 1.29 20.16
CA ARG A 79 -9.93 1.99 21.43
C ARG A 79 -8.65 2.25 22.23
N ASP A 80 -7.69 1.35 22.11
CA ASP A 80 -6.40 1.44 22.76
C ASP A 80 -5.37 2.30 22.00
N CYS A 81 -5.73 2.80 20.81
CA CYS A 81 -4.86 3.58 19.92
C CYS A 81 -5.15 5.09 20.05
N ASP A 82 -4.23 5.81 20.70
CA ASP A 82 -4.27 7.28 20.78
C ASP A 82 -3.52 7.91 19.60
N GLY A 83 -4.08 7.75 18.40
CA GLY A 83 -3.50 8.21 17.13
C GLY A 83 -2.45 7.26 16.54
N TYR A 84 -1.44 6.86 17.32
CA TYR A 84 -0.40 5.93 16.90
C TYR A 84 0.10 5.09 18.08
N ARG A 85 0.25 3.77 17.89
CA ARG A 85 0.70 2.87 18.94
C ARG A 85 1.47 1.67 18.40
N LEU A 86 2.68 1.44 18.95
CA LEU A 86 3.43 0.20 18.72
C LEU A 86 2.75 -0.98 19.42
N VAL A 87 2.81 -2.15 18.79
CA VAL A 87 2.18 -3.37 19.29
C VAL A 87 3.20 -4.51 19.20
N ASP A 88 3.41 -5.24 20.30
CA ASP A 88 4.36 -6.35 20.31
C ASP A 88 3.73 -7.64 19.74
N ASP A 89 2.46 -7.89 20.08
CA ASP A 89 1.73 -9.11 19.76
C ASP A 89 0.36 -8.81 19.12
N ILE A 90 0.00 -9.59 18.09
CA ILE A 90 -1.30 -9.50 17.42
C ILE A 90 -1.95 -10.88 17.26
N ASP A 91 -1.52 -11.89 18.03
CA ASP A 91 -2.00 -13.27 17.93
C ASP A 91 -3.52 -13.37 18.11
N MET A 92 -4.08 -12.54 18.99
CA MET A 92 -5.53 -12.50 19.23
C MET A 92 -6.34 -12.12 17.98
N LEU A 93 -5.75 -11.34 17.07
CA LEU A 93 -6.33 -11.04 15.77
C LEU A 93 -5.96 -12.10 14.73
N VAL A 94 -4.73 -12.59 14.74
CA VAL A 94 -4.24 -13.57 13.75
C VAL A 94 -5.00 -14.90 13.86
N GLN A 95 -5.29 -15.38 15.07
CA GLN A 95 -6.03 -16.64 15.27
C GLN A 95 -7.38 -16.70 14.54
N PRO A 96 -8.31 -15.71 14.70
CA PRO A 96 -9.55 -15.71 13.94
C PRO A 96 -9.33 -15.44 12.45
N LEU A 97 -8.29 -14.69 12.06
CA LEU A 97 -7.92 -14.48 10.65
C LEU A 97 -7.47 -15.78 9.96
N THR A 98 -6.65 -16.61 10.61
CA THR A 98 -6.25 -17.92 10.07
C THR A 98 -7.45 -18.85 9.90
N ARG A 99 -8.39 -18.84 10.85
CA ARG A 99 -9.63 -19.62 10.73
C ARG A 99 -10.52 -19.10 9.59
N LEU A 100 -10.60 -17.78 9.44
CA LEU A 100 -11.34 -17.13 8.34
C LEU A 100 -10.73 -17.49 6.99
N HIS A 101 -9.40 -17.44 6.88
CA HIS A 101 -8.65 -17.85 5.69
C HIS A 101 -8.98 -19.30 5.28
N ALA A 102 -8.94 -20.24 6.22
CA ALA A 102 -9.27 -21.65 5.96
C ALA A 102 -10.72 -21.81 5.45
N VAL A 103 -11.71 -21.20 6.12
CA VAL A 103 -13.12 -21.32 5.70
C VAL A 103 -13.38 -20.70 4.33
N ILE A 104 -12.71 -19.57 4.01
CA ILE A 104 -12.81 -18.97 2.68
C ILE A 104 -12.14 -19.87 1.63
N SER A 105 -10.98 -20.45 1.95
CA SER A 105 -10.29 -21.42 1.06
C SER A 105 -11.22 -22.59 0.72
N ASP A 106 -11.80 -23.24 1.74
CA ASP A 106 -12.72 -24.35 1.57
C ASP A 106 -13.90 -23.98 0.65
N TYR A 107 -14.49 -22.79 0.85
CA TYR A 107 -15.58 -22.32 -0.01
C TYR A 107 -15.13 -22.02 -1.45
N LEU A 108 -13.93 -21.48 -1.64
CA LEU A 108 -13.41 -21.18 -2.98
C LEU A 108 -13.11 -22.46 -3.78
N GLU A 109 -12.83 -23.58 -3.12
CA GLU A 109 -12.69 -24.90 -3.78
C GLU A 109 -14.04 -25.49 -4.23
N GLU A 110 -15.15 -25.10 -3.59
CA GLU A 110 -16.48 -25.57 -3.96
C GLU A 110 -16.91 -25.10 -5.36
N GLN A 111 -17.63 -25.97 -6.06
CA GLN A 111 -18.27 -25.63 -7.32
C GLN A 111 -19.59 -24.90 -7.07
N GLU A 112 -19.64 -23.63 -7.47
CA GLU A 112 -20.89 -22.88 -7.52
C GLU A 112 -21.60 -23.06 -8.86
N LYS A 113 -22.90 -23.33 -8.81
CA LYS A 113 -23.74 -23.46 -10.00
C LYS A 113 -24.20 -22.11 -10.56
N VAL A 114 -24.07 -21.05 -9.74
CA VAL A 114 -24.50 -19.69 -10.03
C VAL A 114 -23.30 -18.77 -9.82
N SER A 115 -23.08 -17.82 -10.72
CA SER A 115 -22.08 -16.78 -10.50
C SER A 115 -22.57 -15.83 -9.41
N LEU A 116 -21.76 -15.63 -8.37
CA LEU A 116 -22.06 -14.75 -7.25
C LEU A 116 -20.99 -13.67 -7.17
N GLU A 117 -21.38 -12.40 -7.17
CA GLU A 117 -20.45 -11.26 -6.97
C GLU A 117 -19.65 -11.39 -5.66
N VAL A 118 -20.31 -11.91 -4.62
CA VAL A 118 -19.68 -12.19 -3.32
C VAL A 118 -18.47 -13.12 -3.44
N ARG A 119 -18.48 -14.06 -4.41
CA ARG A 119 -17.36 -14.98 -4.62
C ARG A 119 -16.13 -14.24 -5.15
N GLU A 120 -16.29 -13.26 -6.04
CA GLU A 120 -15.18 -12.44 -6.55
C GLU A 120 -14.58 -11.58 -5.44
N ASN A 121 -15.44 -10.93 -4.63
CA ASN A 121 -14.99 -10.13 -3.49
C ASN A 121 -14.25 -10.98 -2.44
N LEU A 122 -14.76 -12.18 -2.14
CA LEU A 122 -14.10 -13.12 -1.24
C LEU A 122 -12.77 -13.61 -1.79
N LEU A 123 -12.63 -13.77 -3.11
CA LEU A 123 -11.36 -14.16 -3.73
C LEU A 123 -10.31 -13.05 -3.61
N ASP A 124 -10.67 -11.79 -3.88
CA ASP A 124 -9.76 -10.66 -3.67
C ASP A 124 -9.36 -10.54 -2.19
N PHE A 125 -10.34 -10.63 -1.28
CA PHE A 125 -10.08 -10.62 0.15
C PHE A 125 -9.21 -11.80 0.61
N TYR A 126 -9.42 -12.99 0.05
CA TYR A 126 -8.62 -14.19 0.32
C TYR A 126 -7.14 -13.96 -0.03
N PHE A 127 -6.83 -13.36 -1.17
CA PHE A 127 -5.44 -13.07 -1.53
C PHE A 127 -4.80 -12.04 -0.60
N LYS A 128 -5.54 -11.00 -0.21
CA LYS A 128 -5.07 -10.00 0.77
C LYS A 128 -4.78 -10.64 2.13
N LEU A 129 -5.69 -11.51 2.59
CA LEU A 129 -5.56 -12.24 3.84
C LEU A 129 -4.39 -13.23 3.79
N SER A 130 -4.26 -13.98 2.70
CA SER A 130 -3.15 -14.90 2.46
C SER A 130 -1.81 -14.17 2.52
N HIS A 131 -1.70 -13.02 1.85
CA HIS A 131 -0.50 -12.20 1.88
C HIS A 131 -0.18 -11.70 3.29
N PHE A 132 -1.17 -11.21 4.03
CA PHE A 132 -0.96 -10.77 5.41
C PHE A 132 -0.47 -11.89 6.31
N LEU A 133 -1.07 -13.07 6.23
CA LEU A 133 -0.67 -14.24 7.03
C LEU A 133 0.72 -14.76 6.63
N ASP A 134 1.05 -14.79 5.33
CA ASP A 134 2.40 -15.14 4.86
C ASP A 134 3.46 -14.20 5.41
N ILE A 135 3.21 -12.88 5.39
CA ILE A 135 4.12 -11.89 5.99
C ILE A 135 4.17 -12.06 7.51
N TYR A 136 3.06 -12.35 8.18
CA TYR A 136 3.03 -12.60 9.63
C TYR A 136 3.90 -13.79 10.03
N GLU A 137 3.88 -14.87 9.26
CA GLU A 137 4.70 -16.05 9.50
C GLU A 137 6.18 -15.82 9.20
N ARG A 138 6.49 -14.98 8.19
CA ARG A 138 7.87 -14.67 7.77
C ARG A 138 8.53 -13.55 8.58
N GLN A 139 7.77 -12.79 9.36
CA GLN A 139 8.31 -11.65 10.08
C GLN A 139 9.38 -12.07 11.10
N ASP A 140 10.33 -11.17 11.32
CA ASP A 140 11.41 -11.32 12.28
C ASP A 140 11.62 -9.98 13.03
N GLU A 141 12.76 -9.86 13.70
CA GLU A 141 13.18 -8.63 14.40
C GLU A 141 13.31 -7.39 13.50
N ASN A 142 13.32 -7.55 12.18
CA ASN A 142 13.36 -6.44 11.23
C ASN A 142 11.97 -5.81 10.97
N TYR A 143 10.92 -6.32 11.59
CA TYR A 143 9.56 -5.80 11.47
C TYR A 143 9.12 -5.07 12.73
N VAL A 144 8.40 -3.97 12.52
CA VAL A 144 7.71 -3.23 13.58
C VAL A 144 6.21 -3.33 13.33
N LYS A 145 5.46 -3.78 14.34
CA LYS A 145 4.00 -3.81 14.27
C LYS A 145 3.46 -2.56 14.96
N TYR A 146 2.52 -1.88 14.30
CA TYR A 146 1.88 -0.72 14.90
C TYR A 146 0.44 -0.55 14.42
N THR A 147 -0.33 0.14 15.22
CA THR A 147 -1.67 0.60 14.89
C THR A 147 -1.67 2.11 14.73
N ARG A 148 -2.51 2.61 13.83
CA ARG A 148 -2.72 4.05 13.67
C ARG A 148 -4.15 4.39 13.32
N LEU A 149 -4.60 5.54 13.80
CA LEU A 149 -5.79 6.23 13.31
C LEU A 149 -5.34 7.22 12.23
N CYS A 150 -5.79 6.98 11.00
CA CYS A 150 -5.49 7.84 9.86
C CYS A 150 -6.30 9.14 9.91
N GLU A 151 -5.85 10.16 9.17
CA GLU A 151 -6.51 11.48 9.10
C GLU A 151 -7.94 11.41 8.54
N ASP A 152 -8.24 10.40 7.72
CA ASP A 152 -9.57 10.11 7.18
C ASP A 152 -10.49 9.35 8.17
N GLY A 153 -10.01 9.06 9.38
CA GLY A 153 -10.72 8.32 10.41
C GLY A 153 -10.66 6.79 10.29
N SER A 154 -9.97 6.27 9.27
CA SER A 154 -9.71 4.83 9.13
C SER A 154 -8.72 4.35 10.19
N PHE A 155 -8.80 3.06 10.54
CA PHE A 155 -7.91 2.42 11.50
C PHE A 155 -7.10 1.34 10.80
N GLU A 156 -5.79 1.37 10.97
CA GLU A 156 -4.87 0.43 10.33
C GLU A 156 -4.02 -0.29 11.38
N LEU A 157 -3.87 -1.60 11.21
CA LEU A 157 -2.78 -2.39 11.78
C LEU A 157 -1.76 -2.65 10.66
N LYS A 158 -0.48 -2.44 10.95
CA LYS A 158 0.59 -2.56 9.96
C LYS A 158 1.75 -3.40 10.48
N LEU A 159 2.17 -4.37 9.68
CA LEU A 159 3.45 -5.06 9.79
C LEU A 159 4.45 -4.34 8.89
N PHE A 160 5.33 -3.54 9.48
CA PHE A 160 6.26 -2.70 8.73
C PHE A 160 7.67 -3.28 8.75
N CYS A 161 8.13 -3.76 7.59
CA CYS A 161 9.52 -4.18 7.41
C CYS A 161 10.44 -2.95 7.41
N VAL A 162 11.15 -2.74 8.51
CA VAL A 162 12.11 -1.64 8.68
C VAL A 162 13.40 -1.95 7.92
N ASN A 163 13.81 -3.21 7.90
CA ASN A 163 15.01 -3.66 7.23
C ASN A 163 14.72 -4.86 6.30
N PRO A 164 14.70 -4.67 4.97
CA PRO A 164 14.34 -5.73 4.03
C PRO A 164 15.49 -6.70 3.73
N ARG A 165 16.66 -6.54 4.35
CA ARG A 165 17.89 -7.29 4.03
C ARG A 165 17.67 -8.79 3.93
N GLU A 166 17.09 -9.41 4.96
CA GLU A 166 16.96 -10.87 5.02
C GLU A 166 15.96 -11.40 3.99
N ASN A 167 14.84 -10.69 3.77
CA ASN A 167 13.88 -11.03 2.71
C ASN A 167 14.53 -11.00 1.32
N LEU A 168 15.31 -9.95 1.03
CA LEU A 168 16.00 -9.79 -0.24
C LEU A 168 17.06 -10.87 -0.41
N LYS A 169 17.83 -11.15 0.63
CA LYS A 169 18.84 -12.21 0.64
C LYS A 169 18.23 -13.58 0.35
N GLU A 170 17.16 -13.95 1.06
CA GLU A 170 16.47 -15.22 0.83
C GLU A 170 15.95 -15.33 -0.60
N CYS A 171 15.40 -14.23 -1.15
CA CYS A 171 14.96 -14.18 -2.54
C CYS A 171 16.13 -14.39 -3.53
N MET A 172 17.25 -13.70 -3.30
CA MET A 172 18.44 -13.80 -4.16
C MET A 172 19.08 -15.19 -4.13
N LEU A 173 19.06 -15.86 -2.98
CA LEU A 173 19.60 -17.23 -2.80
C LEU A 173 18.80 -18.31 -3.55
N ARG A 174 17.58 -18.01 -4.01
CA ARG A 174 16.81 -18.91 -4.90
C ARG A 174 17.40 -18.97 -6.31
N GLY A 175 18.19 -17.97 -6.71
CA GLY A 175 18.91 -17.94 -7.97
C GLY A 175 20.30 -18.58 -7.89
N ARG A 176 20.88 -18.93 -9.05
CA ARG A 176 22.28 -19.40 -9.10
C ARG A 176 23.30 -18.27 -8.88
N SER A 177 22.93 -17.04 -9.24
CA SER A 177 23.72 -15.82 -9.11
C SER A 177 22.79 -14.62 -9.21
N THR A 178 23.10 -13.54 -8.49
CA THR A 178 22.39 -12.26 -8.55
C THR A 178 23.38 -11.14 -8.85
N ILE A 179 23.04 -10.29 -9.82
CA ILE A 179 23.85 -9.12 -10.21
C ILE A 179 23.02 -7.87 -9.94
N LEU A 180 23.45 -7.06 -8.97
CA LEU A 180 22.81 -5.79 -8.63
C LEU A 180 23.54 -4.64 -9.33
N PHE A 181 22.86 -3.93 -10.23
CA PHE A 181 23.46 -2.88 -11.04
C PHE A 181 22.72 -1.54 -10.86
N SER A 182 23.44 -0.51 -10.43
CA SER A 182 22.94 0.85 -10.34
C SER A 182 24.07 1.88 -10.42
N ALA A 183 23.81 3.02 -11.05
CA ALA A 183 24.73 4.15 -11.11
C ALA A 183 24.81 4.93 -9.77
N THR A 184 23.90 4.67 -8.82
CA THR A 184 23.77 5.43 -7.57
C THR A 184 24.10 4.63 -6.31
N PHE A 185 24.68 3.42 -6.43
CA PHE A 185 25.12 2.61 -5.28
C PHE A 185 26.44 3.10 -4.67
N LEU A 186 26.48 4.37 -4.31
CA LEU A 186 27.59 4.98 -3.60
C LEU A 186 27.08 5.55 -2.28
N PRO A 187 27.66 5.17 -1.13
CA PRO A 187 28.74 4.19 -0.94
C PRO A 187 28.24 2.73 -1.07
N ILE A 188 28.95 1.87 -1.83
CA ILE A 188 28.49 0.51 -2.13
C ILE A 188 28.31 -0.35 -0.87
N GLN A 189 29.13 -0.12 0.16
CA GLN A 189 29.09 -0.91 1.40
C GLN A 189 27.76 -0.77 2.13
N TYR A 190 27.16 0.42 2.07
CA TYR A 190 25.84 0.65 2.62
C TYR A 190 24.77 -0.14 1.86
N TYR A 191 24.78 -0.05 0.52
CA TYR A 191 23.79 -0.73 -0.31
C TYR A 191 23.96 -2.25 -0.33
N LYS A 192 25.19 -2.78 -0.30
CA LYS A 192 25.45 -4.21 -0.15
C LYS A 192 24.81 -4.74 1.12
N ASN A 193 25.05 -4.09 2.25
CA ASN A 193 24.45 -4.49 3.52
C ASN A 193 22.92 -4.43 3.47
N LEU A 194 22.35 -3.32 2.96
CA LEU A 194 20.89 -3.13 2.90
C LEU A 194 20.19 -4.14 1.96
N LEU A 195 20.82 -4.49 0.85
CA LEU A 195 20.23 -5.31 -0.21
C LEU A 195 20.45 -6.82 -0.02
N GLY A 196 21.02 -7.25 1.11
CA GLY A 196 21.22 -8.67 1.40
C GLY A 196 22.54 -9.26 0.91
N GLY A 197 23.48 -8.41 0.47
CA GLY A 197 24.85 -8.82 0.14
C GLY A 197 25.75 -8.93 1.37
N GLU A 198 26.86 -9.63 1.18
CA GLU A 198 27.94 -9.81 2.14
C GLU A 198 29.17 -8.98 1.78
N LYS A 199 30.08 -8.79 2.73
CA LYS A 199 31.28 -7.96 2.51
C LYS A 199 32.17 -8.51 1.40
N GLU A 200 32.19 -9.83 1.26
CA GLU A 200 33.02 -10.58 0.31
C GLU A 200 32.46 -10.55 -1.12
N ASP A 201 31.20 -10.11 -1.32
CA ASP A 201 30.60 -10.07 -2.65
C ASP A 201 31.35 -9.12 -3.59
N TYR A 202 31.51 -9.53 -4.84
CA TYR A 202 32.30 -8.81 -5.83
C TYR A 202 31.69 -7.44 -6.16
N GLU A 203 32.54 -6.42 -6.15
CA GLU A 203 32.17 -5.02 -6.40
C GLU A 203 32.83 -4.52 -7.68
N VAL A 204 32.05 -3.84 -8.53
CA VAL A 204 32.55 -3.19 -9.75
C VAL A 204 32.16 -1.72 -9.73
N TYR A 205 33.16 -0.86 -9.91
CA TYR A 205 32.97 0.58 -10.06
C TYR A 205 33.26 0.98 -11.50
N ALA A 206 32.25 1.52 -12.18
CA ALA A 206 32.46 2.17 -13.46
C ALA A 206 32.96 3.60 -13.23
N HIS A 207 34.11 3.94 -13.81
CA HIS A 207 34.57 5.32 -13.84
C HIS A 207 33.80 6.12 -14.90
N SER A 208 33.52 7.38 -14.59
CA SER A 208 32.87 8.27 -15.55
C SER A 208 33.81 8.50 -16.75
N VAL A 209 33.31 8.22 -17.95
CA VAL A 209 34.00 8.54 -19.21
C VAL A 209 33.71 9.97 -19.69
N PHE A 210 32.92 10.73 -18.93
CA PHE A 210 32.59 12.11 -19.28
C PHE A 210 33.72 13.05 -18.90
N ASP A 211 34.05 13.94 -19.82
CA ASP A 211 35.02 15.01 -19.65
C ASP A 211 34.60 15.93 -18.48
N PRO A 212 35.40 16.01 -17.40
CA PRO A 212 35.09 16.86 -16.25
C PRO A 212 34.96 18.35 -16.61
N GLU A 213 35.65 18.82 -17.65
CA GLU A 213 35.59 20.23 -18.08
C GLU A 213 34.22 20.61 -18.65
N LYS A 214 33.45 19.61 -19.12
CA LYS A 214 32.08 19.80 -19.61
C LYS A 214 31.04 19.80 -18.49
N ARG A 215 31.46 19.68 -17.23
CA ARG A 215 30.59 19.67 -16.05
C ARG A 215 31.05 20.67 -14.99
N THR A 216 30.19 21.63 -14.68
CA THR A 216 30.41 22.56 -13.57
C THR A 216 29.52 22.19 -12.39
N ILE A 217 30.10 22.05 -11.21
CA ILE A 217 29.38 21.82 -9.94
C ILE A 217 29.55 23.07 -9.09
N LEU A 218 28.43 23.70 -8.71
CA LEU A 218 28.40 24.87 -7.85
C LEU A 218 27.55 24.56 -6.62
N ILE A 219 28.03 24.97 -5.45
CA ILE A 219 27.36 24.73 -4.17
C ILE A 219 27.17 26.09 -3.47
N ALA A 220 25.93 26.45 -3.20
CA ALA A 220 25.60 27.59 -2.34
C ALA A 220 25.64 27.15 -0.88
N GLY A 221 26.56 27.72 -0.09
CA GLY A 221 26.79 27.33 1.31
C GLY A 221 26.04 28.18 2.34
N ASP A 222 25.36 29.24 1.89
CA ASP A 222 24.68 30.25 2.70
C ASP A 222 23.15 30.06 2.78
N VAL A 223 22.61 29.05 2.11
CA VAL A 223 21.18 28.70 2.12
C VAL A 223 20.92 27.29 2.64
N THR A 224 19.72 27.02 3.15
CA THR A 224 19.34 25.67 3.61
C THR A 224 17.87 25.33 3.39
N SER A 225 17.61 24.05 3.12
CA SER A 225 16.25 23.49 3.06
C SER A 225 15.80 22.83 4.37
N LYS A 226 16.64 22.87 5.43
CA LYS A 226 16.35 22.26 6.74
C LYS A 226 15.10 22.88 7.35
N PHE A 227 14.12 22.05 7.70
CA PHE A 227 12.80 22.49 8.18
C PHE A 227 12.86 23.56 9.29
N SER A 228 13.69 23.33 10.31
CA SER A 228 13.84 24.24 11.46
C SER A 228 14.42 25.62 11.13
N ARG A 229 14.97 25.82 9.93
CA ARG A 229 15.57 27.07 9.49
C ARG A 229 14.80 27.71 8.34
N ARG A 230 13.74 27.08 7.84
CA ARG A 230 12.96 27.63 6.74
C ARG A 230 12.34 28.96 7.17
N SER A 231 12.57 29.98 6.37
CA SER A 231 12.11 31.34 6.60
C SER A 231 11.89 32.03 5.26
N GLN A 232 11.17 33.15 5.28
CA GLN A 232 10.95 33.95 4.08
C GLN A 232 12.28 34.39 3.44
N GLU A 233 13.27 34.72 4.26
CA GLU A 233 14.61 35.11 3.81
C GLU A 233 15.35 33.96 3.12
N GLU A 234 15.31 32.74 3.68
CA GLU A 234 15.93 31.56 3.06
C GLU A 234 15.26 31.25 1.70
N TYR A 235 13.94 31.31 1.63
CA TYR A 235 13.22 31.12 0.37
C TYR A 235 13.58 32.18 -0.67
N TYR A 236 13.68 33.45 -0.25
CA TYR A 236 14.12 34.54 -1.12
C TYR A 236 15.55 34.36 -1.62
N ASN A 237 16.48 33.98 -0.74
CA ASN A 237 17.87 33.74 -1.13
C ASN A 237 17.98 32.60 -2.15
N ILE A 238 17.21 31.52 -1.96
CA ILE A 238 17.14 30.42 -2.94
C ILE A 238 16.53 30.90 -4.27
N ALA A 239 15.42 31.64 -4.24
CA ALA A 239 14.81 32.21 -5.45
C ALA A 239 15.78 33.13 -6.22
N ARG A 240 16.53 33.96 -5.49
CA ARG A 240 17.58 34.82 -6.04
C ARG A 240 18.67 34.00 -6.74
N TYR A 241 19.14 32.91 -6.13
CA TYR A 241 20.13 32.03 -6.76
C TYR A 241 19.61 31.44 -8.08
N ILE A 242 18.36 30.99 -8.10
CA ILE A 242 17.72 30.49 -9.33
C ILE A 242 17.70 31.59 -10.39
N HIS A 243 17.26 32.80 -10.01
CA HIS A 243 17.18 33.93 -10.93
C HIS A 243 18.54 34.28 -11.53
N GLU A 244 19.57 34.42 -10.69
CA GLU A 244 20.92 34.76 -11.13
C GLU A 244 21.51 33.69 -12.06
N VAL A 245 21.29 32.41 -11.80
CA VAL A 245 21.76 31.34 -12.71
C VAL A 245 21.08 31.42 -14.07
N VAL A 246 19.74 31.56 -14.09
CA VAL A 246 18.96 31.60 -15.32
C VAL A 246 19.24 32.89 -16.12
N LYS A 247 19.43 34.01 -15.43
CA LYS A 247 19.76 35.32 -16.03
C LYS A 247 21.13 35.33 -16.69
N ASN A 248 22.14 34.77 -16.02
CA ASN A 248 23.52 34.81 -16.53
C ASN A 248 23.81 33.72 -17.58
N ARG A 249 23.02 32.65 -17.64
CA ARG A 249 23.18 31.59 -18.64
C ARG A 249 21.82 31.13 -19.16
N HIS A 250 21.52 31.38 -20.43
CA HIS A 250 20.31 30.86 -21.05
C HIS A 250 20.44 29.37 -21.38
N GLY A 251 19.37 28.60 -21.15
CA GLY A 251 19.34 27.17 -21.38
C GLY A 251 18.10 26.52 -20.78
N ASN A 252 18.03 25.19 -20.87
CA ASN A 252 16.95 24.40 -20.27
C ASN A 252 17.34 24.01 -18.84
N TYR A 253 16.48 24.35 -17.88
CA TYR A 253 16.71 24.10 -16.46
C TYR A 253 15.69 23.13 -15.89
N MET A 254 16.16 22.24 -15.02
CA MET A 254 15.33 21.45 -14.12
C MET A 254 15.73 21.78 -12.69
N ILE A 255 14.76 22.14 -11.86
CA ILE A 255 14.98 22.52 -10.47
C ILE A 255 14.23 21.52 -9.59
N PHE A 256 14.95 20.85 -8.70
CA PHE A 256 14.40 19.84 -7.82
C PHE A 256 14.30 20.39 -6.39
N PHE A 257 13.13 20.25 -5.79
CA PHE A 257 12.83 20.69 -4.43
C PHE A 257 12.51 19.49 -3.53
N PRO A 258 12.77 19.58 -2.21
CA PRO A 258 12.52 18.48 -1.28
C PRO A 258 11.02 18.18 -1.05
N SER A 259 10.12 19.11 -1.38
CA SER A 259 8.67 18.89 -1.35
C SER A 259 7.92 19.91 -2.20
N TYR A 260 6.67 19.60 -2.57
CA TYR A 260 5.78 20.55 -3.26
C TYR A 260 5.51 21.81 -2.46
N SER A 261 5.30 21.67 -1.15
CA SER A 261 5.12 22.83 -0.27
C SER A 261 6.35 23.76 -0.34
N PHE A 262 7.57 23.21 -0.29
CA PHE A 262 8.80 24.00 -0.38
C PHE A 262 8.95 24.69 -1.75
N MET A 263 8.61 23.97 -2.84
CA MET A 263 8.58 24.52 -4.18
C MET A 263 7.62 25.71 -4.30
N ASN A 264 6.39 25.59 -3.79
CA ASN A 264 5.36 26.63 -3.91
C ASN A 264 5.77 27.93 -3.21
N HIS A 265 6.34 27.85 -1.99
CA HIS A 265 6.82 29.05 -1.29
C HIS A 265 7.91 29.78 -2.08
N ILE A 266 8.84 29.04 -2.69
CA ILE A 266 9.91 29.64 -3.52
C ILE A 266 9.33 30.20 -4.82
N TYR A 267 8.37 29.50 -5.42
CA TYR A 267 7.69 29.93 -6.63
C TYR A 267 6.96 31.27 -6.42
N GLU A 268 6.19 31.40 -5.35
CA GLU A 268 5.48 32.64 -5.00
C GLU A 268 6.45 33.82 -4.83
N ILE A 269 7.57 33.61 -4.12
CA ILE A 269 8.61 34.63 -3.99
C ILE A 269 9.25 34.93 -5.35
N TYR A 270 9.47 33.92 -6.17
CA TYR A 270 10.07 34.11 -7.48
C TYR A 270 9.19 34.97 -8.39
N GLU A 271 7.88 34.69 -8.42
CA GLU A 271 6.90 35.51 -9.14
C GLU A 271 6.88 36.95 -8.61
N GLN A 272 6.87 37.13 -7.29
CA GLN A 272 6.76 38.45 -6.66
C GLN A 272 7.98 39.35 -6.92
N TYR A 273 9.19 38.80 -6.92
CA TYR A 273 10.43 39.61 -6.93
C TYR A 273 11.24 39.53 -8.22
N PHE A 274 11.04 38.51 -9.06
CA PHE A 274 11.95 38.21 -10.18
C PHE A 274 11.27 37.97 -11.55
N MET A 275 9.93 37.96 -11.62
CA MET A 275 9.17 37.84 -12.89
C MET A 275 8.65 39.18 -13.45
N THR A 276 9.01 40.31 -12.85
CA THR A 276 8.69 41.65 -13.37
C THR A 276 9.78 42.13 -14.32
#